data_AF-A0AAW1JDI9-F1
#
_entry.id   AF-A0AAW1JDI9-F1
#
_cell.length_a   1.000
_cell.length_b   1.000
_cell.length_c   1.000
_cell.angle_alpha   90.00
_cell.angle_beta   90.00
_cell.angle_gamma   90.00
#
_symmetry.space_group_name_H-M   'P 1'
#
loop_
_entity.id
_entity.type
_entity.pdbx_description
1 polymer ?
#
loop_
_entity_poly.entity_id
_entity_poly.type
_entity_poly.pdbx_seq_one_letter_code
_entity_poly.pdbx_strand_id
1 'polypeptide(L)'
;MITYVLLDRPNHFETDDLNSSTKYTTGTQPNSRIEYGHARGKFRKHFRISFDVKTNDSAGVIFYAADKENTNFVILYMESGHIVYKILSNKIIHDLQTTKTFNDGEWHKIMIVNNQSMQLMVDDNLEGGPNRSS
;
A
#
# COMPACT_ATOMS: atom_id res chain seq x y z
N MET A 1 -0.31 -16.76 5.51
CA MET A 1 0.68 -15.89 6.17
C MET A 1 1.65 -15.69 5.06
N ILE A 2 1.40 -14.65 4.30
CA ILE A 2 2.35 -14.08 3.36
C ILE A 2 2.04 -12.59 3.41
N THR A 3 3.05 -11.76 3.61
CA THR A 3 2.95 -10.30 3.67
C THR A 3 3.94 -9.77 2.64
N TYR A 4 3.47 -9.06 1.62
CA TYR A 4 4.31 -8.32 0.67
C TYR A 4 4.27 -6.83 1.02
N VAL A 5 5.19 -6.28 1.84
CA VAL A 5 5.25 -4.82 2.05
C VAL A 5 6.38 -4.23 1.20
N LEU A 6 6.12 -3.14 0.46
CA LEU A 6 7.19 -2.25 -0.02
C LEU A 6 7.14 -0.90 0.69
N LEU A 7 7.87 -0.81 1.82
CA LEU A 7 8.49 0.38 2.45
C LEU A 7 7.63 1.47 3.11
N ASP A 8 7.59 1.44 4.45
CA ASP A 8 8.40 2.33 5.33
C ASP A 8 8.66 1.63 6.70
N ARG A 9 9.72 2.06 7.39
CA ARG A 9 10.57 1.38 8.41
C ARG A 9 9.90 0.55 9.53
N PRO A 10 10.60 -0.50 10.03
CA PRO A 10 10.44 -0.97 11.40
C PRO A 10 11.13 -0.01 12.39
N ASN A 11 10.42 0.36 13.46
CA ASN A 11 11.04 0.91 14.65
C ASN A 11 12.00 -0.13 15.23
N HIS A 12 13.31 0.11 15.19
CA HIS A 12 14.19 -0.26 16.28
C HIS A 12 15.26 0.81 16.46
N PHE A 13 15.17 1.45 17.63
CA PHE A 13 16.21 2.10 18.43
C PHE A 13 17.34 2.85 17.71
N GLU A 14 17.35 4.18 17.93
CA GLU A 14 18.47 5.14 17.99
C GLU A 14 19.83 4.63 17.46
N THR A 15 20.50 5.32 16.53
CA THR A 15 20.95 6.71 16.64
C THR A 15 21.12 7.38 15.27
N ASP A 16 20.81 8.67 15.23
CA ASP A 16 21.36 9.73 14.37
C ASP A 16 21.83 9.38 12.95
N ASP A 17 20.94 9.53 11.98
CA ASP A 17 21.28 9.98 10.63
C ASP A 17 20.04 10.57 9.96
N LEU A 18 19.85 11.89 10.13
CA LEU A 18 18.94 12.66 9.28
C LEU A 18 19.46 12.59 7.84
N ASN A 19 18.63 12.10 6.91
CA ASN A 19 18.72 12.26 5.46
C ASN A 19 19.35 11.13 4.60
N SER A 20 18.98 9.87 4.85
CA SER A 20 19.20 8.79 3.86
C SER A 20 17.87 8.16 3.41
N SER A 21 17.43 8.49 2.18
CA SER A 21 16.35 7.81 1.48
C SER A 21 16.91 6.58 0.75
N THR A 22 16.73 5.39 1.32
CA THR A 22 17.09 4.14 0.62
C THR A 22 16.03 3.84 -0.44
N LYS A 23 16.43 3.95 -1.71
CA LYS A 23 15.60 3.58 -2.87
C LYS A 23 15.74 2.11 -3.15
N TYR A 24 14.63 1.44 -3.45
CA TYR A 24 14.64 0.05 -3.88
C TYR A 24 13.98 -0.05 -5.26
N THR A 25 14.62 -0.78 -6.17
CA THR A 25 14.06 -1.08 -7.50
C THR A 25 13.62 -2.54 -7.51
N THR A 26 12.34 -2.78 -7.75
CA THR A 26 11.74 -4.12 -7.93
C THR A 26 11.15 -4.23 -9.33
N GLY A 27 10.78 -5.43 -9.77
CA GLY A 27 10.16 -5.64 -11.09
C GLY A 27 11.14 -5.85 -12.25
N THR A 28 12.46 -5.87 -11.99
CA THR A 28 13.49 -6.20 -13.01
C THR A 28 13.50 -7.67 -13.41
N GLN A 29 12.91 -8.54 -12.57
CA GLN A 29 12.68 -9.96 -12.82
C GLN A 29 11.27 -10.32 -12.34
N PRO A 30 10.62 -11.30 -12.96
CA PRO A 30 9.37 -11.87 -12.43
C PRO A 30 9.57 -12.30 -10.97
N ASN A 31 8.63 -11.94 -10.09
CA ASN A 31 8.61 -12.28 -8.65
C ASN A 31 9.64 -11.55 -7.75
N SER A 32 10.31 -10.51 -8.23
CA SER A 32 11.17 -9.66 -7.39
C SER A 32 10.36 -8.99 -6.27
N ARG A 33 10.78 -9.17 -4.99
CA ARG A 33 10.08 -8.62 -3.82
C ARG A 33 11.01 -8.36 -2.64
N ILE A 34 10.57 -7.48 -1.73
CA ILE A 34 11.18 -7.27 -0.41
C ILE A 34 10.23 -7.84 0.64
N GLU A 35 10.76 -8.55 1.64
CA GLU A 35 9.99 -9.16 2.72
C GLU A 35 10.38 -8.54 4.07
N TYR A 36 9.37 -8.25 4.88
CA TYR A 36 9.55 -7.74 6.24
C TYR A 36 9.01 -8.74 7.26
N GLY A 37 9.64 -8.78 8.44
CA GLY A 37 9.20 -9.59 9.57
C GLY A 37 7.82 -9.19 10.10
N HIS A 38 7.24 -10.06 10.93
CA HIS A 38 5.86 -9.95 11.41
C HIS A 38 5.52 -8.59 12.03
N ALA A 39 4.46 -7.94 11.53
CA ALA A 39 3.85 -6.83 12.24
C ALA A 39 3.25 -7.33 13.57
N ARG A 40 3.84 -6.92 14.71
CA ARG A 40 3.31 -7.22 16.05
C ARG A 40 2.11 -6.30 16.34
N GLY A 41 0.93 -6.85 16.61
CA GLY A 41 -0.22 -6.10 17.14
C GLY A 41 -1.39 -5.86 16.17
N LYS A 42 -2.36 -5.05 16.63
CA LYS A 42 -3.74 -4.85 16.11
C LYS A 42 -3.86 -4.21 14.70
N PHE A 43 -2.97 -4.52 13.76
CA PHE A 43 -3.07 -4.10 12.34
C PHE A 43 -4.41 -4.49 11.68
N ARG A 44 -5.16 -5.41 12.30
CA ARG A 44 -6.42 -5.95 11.78
C ARG A 44 -7.59 -4.94 11.73
N LYS A 45 -7.52 -3.77 12.37
CA LYS A 45 -8.66 -2.83 12.39
C LYS A 45 -8.32 -1.40 12.00
N HIS A 46 -7.13 -0.92 12.35
CA HIS A 46 -6.75 0.47 12.11
C HIS A 46 -5.31 0.53 11.61
N PHE A 47 -5.10 1.13 10.45
CA PHE A 47 -3.77 1.36 9.90
C PHE A 47 -3.75 2.56 8.96
N ARG A 48 -2.56 3.13 8.80
CA ARG A 48 -2.22 4.14 7.81
C ARG A 48 -0.86 3.77 7.26
N ILE A 49 -0.77 3.59 5.95
CA ILE A 49 0.46 3.18 5.26
C ILE A 49 0.63 4.08 4.05
N SER A 50 1.86 4.52 3.78
CA SER A 50 2.20 5.37 2.63
C SER A 50 3.37 4.82 1.85
N PHE A 51 3.37 5.06 0.54
CA PHE A 51 4.38 4.62 -0.41
C PHE A 51 4.66 5.73 -1.41
N ASP A 52 5.92 5.94 -1.76
CA ASP A 52 6.27 6.71 -2.95
C ASP A 52 6.55 5.71 -4.08
N VAL A 53 5.83 5.84 -5.20
CA VAL A 53 5.86 4.88 -6.32
C VAL A 53 6.12 5.63 -7.62
N LYS A 54 7.00 5.09 -8.46
CA LYS A 54 7.25 5.55 -9.84
C LYS A 54 7.28 4.33 -10.76
N THR A 55 6.40 4.31 -11.77
CA THR A 55 6.29 3.20 -12.72
C THR A 55 5.69 3.66 -14.05
N ASN A 56 6.02 2.95 -15.13
CA ASN A 56 5.30 3.02 -16.42
C ASN A 56 4.41 1.79 -16.65
N ASP A 57 4.57 0.74 -15.83
CA ASP A 57 3.82 -0.51 -15.98
C ASP A 57 2.35 -0.26 -15.70
N SER A 58 1.47 -0.86 -16.49
CA SER A 58 0.02 -0.71 -16.31
C SER A 58 -0.55 -1.66 -15.25
N ALA A 59 0.24 -2.61 -14.75
CA ALA A 59 -0.17 -3.58 -13.75
C ALA A 59 0.98 -4.01 -12.85
N GLY A 60 0.69 -4.28 -11.57
CA GLY A 60 1.70 -4.78 -10.63
C GLY A 60 1.28 -4.65 -9.17
N VAL A 61 1.80 -5.50 -8.29
CA VAL A 61 1.53 -5.40 -6.85
C VAL A 61 2.51 -4.41 -6.21
N ILE A 62 1.97 -3.44 -5.46
CA ILE A 62 2.75 -2.47 -4.69
C ILE A 62 2.89 -2.96 -3.24
N PHE A 63 1.80 -3.42 -2.65
CA PHE A 63 1.75 -3.90 -1.27
C PHE A 63 0.70 -5.00 -1.09
N TYR A 64 0.91 -5.86 -0.12
CA TYR A 64 0.06 -6.94 0.34
C TYR A 64 0.39 -7.26 1.80
N ALA A 65 -0.62 -7.56 2.59
CA ALA A 65 -0.44 -8.14 3.91
C ALA A 65 -1.59 -9.10 4.17
N ALA A 66 -1.30 -10.33 4.56
CA ALA A 66 -2.33 -11.31 4.87
C ALA A 66 -2.02 -12.10 6.13
N ASP A 67 -3.09 -12.54 6.80
CA ASP A 67 -2.97 -13.42 7.96
C ASP A 67 -2.55 -14.85 7.57
N LYS A 68 -2.43 -15.76 8.54
CA LYS A 68 -1.88 -17.10 8.30
C LYS A 68 -2.65 -17.93 7.29
N GLU A 69 -3.95 -17.73 7.23
CA GLU A 69 -4.84 -18.51 6.38
C GLU A 69 -5.24 -17.73 5.13
N ASN A 70 -4.71 -16.51 4.94
CA ASN A 70 -5.11 -15.56 3.91
C ASN A 70 -6.63 -15.29 3.90
N THR A 71 -7.28 -15.44 5.05
CA THR A 71 -8.72 -15.18 5.24
C THR A 71 -8.98 -13.70 5.51
N ASN A 72 -7.95 -12.95 5.86
CA ASN A 72 -7.94 -11.50 5.88
C ASN A 72 -6.69 -11.01 5.16
N PHE A 73 -6.86 -10.06 4.24
CA PHE A 73 -5.74 -9.43 3.56
C PHE A 73 -6.00 -7.96 3.29
N VAL A 74 -4.91 -7.23 3.08
CA VAL A 74 -4.86 -5.89 2.50
C VAL A 74 -3.98 -6.00 1.27
N ILE A 75 -4.35 -5.38 0.15
CA ILE A 75 -3.54 -5.31 -1.05
C ILE A 75 -3.67 -3.91 -1.67
N LEU A 76 -2.54 -3.39 -2.15
CA LEU A 76 -2.43 -2.21 -2.98
C LEU A 76 -1.74 -2.64 -4.27
N TYR A 77 -2.36 -2.40 -5.40
CA TYR A 77 -1.83 -2.82 -6.68
C TYR A 77 -2.25 -1.86 -7.78
N MET A 78 -1.59 -1.95 -8.91
CA MET A 78 -1.92 -1.24 -10.12
C MET A 78 -2.66 -2.17 -11.08
N GLU A 79 -3.71 -1.66 -11.71
CA GLU A 79 -4.51 -2.36 -12.72
C GLU A 79 -4.97 -1.38 -13.80
N SER A 80 -4.54 -1.62 -15.04
CA SER A 80 -4.76 -0.71 -16.17
C SER A 80 -4.28 0.74 -15.88
N GLY A 81 -3.19 0.90 -15.13
CA GLY A 81 -2.64 2.19 -14.72
C GLY A 81 -3.33 2.85 -13.52
N HIS A 82 -4.48 2.32 -13.06
CA HIS A 82 -5.18 2.79 -11.87
C HIS A 82 -4.62 2.15 -10.61
N ILE A 83 -4.64 2.89 -9.50
CA ILE A 83 -4.27 2.35 -8.19
C ILE A 83 -5.51 1.76 -7.54
N VAL A 84 -5.41 0.52 -7.10
CA VAL A 84 -6.48 -0.23 -6.44
C VAL A 84 -6.06 -0.61 -5.03
N TYR A 85 -6.84 -0.19 -4.06
CA TYR A 85 -6.71 -0.55 -2.65
C TYR A 85 -7.85 -1.49 -2.26
N LYS A 86 -7.52 -2.73 -1.88
CA LYS A 86 -8.50 -3.77 -1.58
C LYS A 86 -8.22 -4.44 -0.24
N ILE A 87 -9.28 -4.73 0.51
CA ILE A 87 -9.24 -5.42 1.79
C ILE A 87 -10.22 -6.58 1.76
N LEU A 88 -9.79 -7.75 2.23
CA LEU A 88 -10.66 -8.82 2.70
C LEU A 88 -10.66 -8.81 4.22
N SER A 89 -11.83 -8.63 4.83
CA SER A 89 -12.01 -8.70 6.28
C SER A 89 -13.33 -9.37 6.61
N ASN A 90 -13.31 -10.36 7.50
CA ASN A 90 -14.52 -11.11 7.90
C ASN A 90 -15.32 -11.66 6.70
N LYS A 91 -14.63 -12.16 5.67
CA LYS A 91 -15.22 -12.66 4.40
C LYS A 91 -15.90 -11.61 3.52
N ILE A 92 -15.78 -10.33 3.83
CA ILE A 92 -16.28 -9.22 3.02
C ILE A 92 -15.11 -8.56 2.31
N ILE A 93 -15.26 -8.34 1.00
CA ILE A 93 -14.30 -7.62 0.18
C ILE A 93 -14.76 -6.17 0.06
N HIS A 94 -13.83 -5.25 0.27
CA HIS A 94 -13.99 -3.84 0.00
C HIS A 94 -12.82 -3.36 -0.86
N ASP A 95 -13.09 -2.51 -1.84
CA ASP A 95 -12.06 -1.87 -2.65
C ASP A 95 -12.36 -0.42 -2.97
N LEU A 96 -11.29 0.31 -3.24
CA LEU A 96 -11.27 1.67 -3.75
C LEU A 96 -10.32 1.69 -4.94
N GLN A 97 -10.70 2.37 -6.01
CA GLN A 97 -9.89 2.53 -7.21
C GLN A 97 -9.85 4.00 -7.60
N THR A 98 -8.68 4.47 -8.03
CA THR A 98 -8.53 5.82 -8.56
C THR A 98 -9.26 5.99 -9.89
N THR A 99 -9.79 7.18 -10.15
CA THR A 99 -10.39 7.49 -11.45
C THR A 99 -9.33 7.82 -12.51
N LYS A 100 -8.20 8.38 -12.08
CA LYS A 100 -7.04 8.69 -12.90
C LYS A 100 -6.03 7.54 -12.89
N THR A 101 -5.14 7.56 -13.88
CA THR A 101 -3.97 6.68 -13.96
C THR A 101 -2.75 7.37 -13.35
N PHE A 102 -1.83 6.57 -12.79
CA PHE A 102 -0.63 7.05 -12.08
C PHE A 102 0.64 6.27 -12.48
N ASN A 103 0.68 5.81 -13.73
CA ASN A 103 1.79 5.11 -14.35
C ASN A 103 2.46 5.96 -15.45
N ASP A 104 2.60 7.25 -15.20
CA ASP A 104 3.18 8.23 -16.14
C ASP A 104 4.72 8.32 -16.05
N GLY A 105 5.33 7.47 -15.23
CA GLY A 105 6.76 7.48 -14.99
C GLY A 105 7.21 8.58 -14.03
N GLU A 106 6.32 9.29 -13.33
CA GLU A 106 6.65 10.23 -12.25
C GLU A 106 6.46 9.61 -10.86
N TRP A 107 6.98 10.28 -9.83
CA TRP A 107 6.81 9.85 -8.45
C TRP A 107 5.45 10.30 -7.91
N HIS A 108 4.67 9.34 -7.42
CA HIS A 108 3.40 9.58 -6.75
C HIS A 108 3.44 9.06 -5.32
N LYS A 109 2.90 9.86 -4.40
CA LYS A 109 2.73 9.46 -3.00
C LYS A 109 1.36 8.85 -2.81
N ILE A 110 1.32 7.53 -2.60
CA ILE A 110 0.10 6.77 -2.36
C ILE A 110 -0.07 6.57 -0.86
N MET A 111 -1.27 6.75 -0.36
CA MET A 111 -1.58 6.51 1.04
C MET A 111 -2.91 5.79 1.20
N ILE A 112 -2.88 4.69 1.96
CA ILE A 112 -4.05 3.92 2.34
C ILE A 112 -4.31 4.08 3.82
N VAL A 113 -5.57 4.35 4.16
CA VAL A 113 -6.04 4.41 5.54
C VAL A 113 -7.19 3.41 5.68
N ASN A 114 -7.17 2.66 6.77
CA ASN A 114 -8.34 1.96 7.27
C ASN A 114 -8.56 2.46 8.70
N ASN A 115 -9.57 3.29 8.91
CA ASN A 115 -9.95 3.77 10.24
C ASN A 115 -11.46 3.98 10.30
N GLN A 116 -12.20 2.94 10.70
CA GLN A 116 -13.67 2.84 10.59
C GLN A 116 -14.21 2.86 9.14
N SER A 117 -13.49 3.48 8.22
CA SER A 117 -13.73 3.54 6.78
C SER A 117 -12.41 3.44 6.02
N MET A 118 -12.47 3.00 4.76
CA MET A 118 -11.33 2.97 3.86
C MET A 118 -11.13 4.35 3.23
N GLN A 119 -9.88 4.76 3.09
CA GLN A 119 -9.50 5.94 2.30
C GLN A 119 -8.29 5.60 1.44
N LEU A 120 -8.31 6.07 0.19
CA LEU A 120 -7.22 6.01 -0.78
C LEU A 120 -6.88 7.45 -1.18
N MET A 121 -5.64 7.84 -0.95
CA MET A 121 -5.12 9.14 -1.33
C MET A 121 -3.93 8.99 -2.27
N VAL A 122 -3.82 9.89 -3.26
CA VAL A 122 -2.67 10.00 -4.15
C VAL A 122 -2.29 11.46 -4.29
N ASP A 123 -1.02 11.78 -4.04
CA ASP A 123 -0.49 13.15 -4.06
C ASP A 123 -1.33 14.13 -3.22
N ASP A 124 -1.66 13.68 -2.01
CA ASP A 124 -2.50 14.37 -1.03
C ASP A 124 -3.98 14.61 -1.46
N ASN A 125 -4.41 14.09 -2.62
CA ASN A 125 -5.79 14.12 -3.07
C ASN A 125 -6.57 12.87 -2.64
N LEU A 126 -7.83 13.02 -2.22
CA LEU A 126 -8.70 11.89 -1.90
C LEU A 126 -9.25 11.28 -3.20
N GLU A 127 -8.80 10.09 -3.54
CA GLU A 127 -9.24 9.35 -4.73
C GLU A 127 -10.37 8.37 -4.44
N GLY A 128 -10.49 7.92 -3.19
CA GLY A 128 -11.60 7.06 -2.75
C GLY A 128 -11.78 7.10 -1.24
N GLY A 129 -13.03 7.01 -0.78
CA GLY A 129 -13.37 6.96 0.64
C GLY A 129 -14.81 7.40 0.89
N PRO A 130 -15.25 7.52 2.16
CA PRO A 130 -16.58 8.04 2.46
C PRO A 130 -16.71 9.46 1.88
N ASN A 131 -17.78 9.69 1.10
CA ASN A 131 -18.13 11.02 0.60
C ASN A 131 -18.19 11.99 1.78
N ARG A 132 -17.26 12.94 1.85
CA ARG A 132 -17.39 14.08 2.75
C ARG A 132 -18.32 15.09 2.08
N SER A 133 -19.63 14.83 2.15
CA SER A 133 -20.62 15.88 1.94
C SER A 133 -20.39 16.95 3.01
N SER A 134 -19.94 18.12 2.58
CA SER A 134 -19.83 19.33 3.41
C SER A 134 -21.21 19.91 3.70
#